data_AF-A0A349PU76-F1
#
_entry.id   AF-A0A349PU76-F1
#
_cell.length_a   1.000
_cell.length_b   1.000
_cell.length_c   1.000
_cell.angle_alpha   90.00
_cell.angle_beta   90.00
_cell.angle_gamma   90.00
#
_symmetry.space_group_name_H-M   'P 1'
#
loop_
_entity.id
_entity.type
_entity.pdbx_description
1 polymer ?
#
loop_
_entity_poly.entity_id
_entity_poly.type
_entity_poly.pdbx_seq_one_letter_code
_entity_poly.pdbx_strand_id
1 'polypeptide(L)' 'MKLIFELGVEGRGMTLMPECDVPEYQLPEERSEALHLPHVSENELTRHYTALCKRIHGVNDGFYPLGSCT' A
#
# COMPACT_ATOMS: atom_id res chain seq x y z
N MET A 1 -3.53 -4.54 16.13
CA MET A 1 -3.55 -3.53 15.05
C MET A 1 -4.43 -4.10 13.96
N LYS A 2 -5.35 -3.32 13.40
CA LYS A 2 -6.23 -3.76 12.31
C LYS A 2 -5.42 -3.98 11.02
N LEU A 3 -5.87 -4.86 10.13
CA LEU A 3 -5.38 -4.96 8.76
C LEU A 3 -5.74 -3.70 7.98
N ILE A 4 -4.99 -3.39 6.91
CA ILE A 4 -5.28 -2.23 6.06
C ILE A 4 -6.68 -2.31 5.43
N PHE A 5 -7.20 -3.52 5.19
CA PHE A 5 -8.54 -3.79 4.65
C PHE A 5 -9.67 -3.58 5.68
N GLU A 6 -9.36 -3.52 6.97
CA GLU A 6 -10.33 -3.28 8.05
C GLU A 6 -10.39 -1.80 8.45
N LEU A 7 -9.73 -0.94 7.69
CA LEU A 7 -9.65 0.51 7.86
C LEU A 7 -10.37 1.22 6.72
N GLY A 8 -10.63 2.51 6.93
CA GLY A 8 -11.22 3.37 5.93
C GLY A 8 -12.71 3.10 5.70
N VAL A 9 -13.20 3.49 4.54
CA VAL A 9 -14.61 3.48 4.13
C VAL A 9 -14.68 3.15 2.65
N GLU A 10 -15.63 2.31 2.25
CA GLU A 10 -15.82 1.91 0.85
C GLU A 10 -15.87 3.12 -0.11
N GLY A 11 -15.27 2.95 -1.29
CA GLY A 11 -15.14 4.01 -2.29
C GLY A 11 -14.04 5.05 -2.02
N ARG A 12 -13.44 5.06 -0.82
CA ARG A 12 -12.30 5.94 -0.52
C ARG A 12 -11.05 5.46 -1.23
N GLY A 13 -10.33 6.37 -1.87
CA GLY A 13 -9.09 6.08 -2.57
C GLY A 13 -8.27 7.35 -2.77
N MET A 14 -7.14 7.21 -3.47
CA MET A 14 -6.26 8.32 -3.83
C MET A 14 -6.39 8.59 -5.32
N THR A 15 -6.49 9.86 -5.72
CA THR A 15 -6.63 10.26 -7.14
C THR A 15 -5.43 11.08 -7.60
N LEU A 16 -4.25 10.86 -7.01
CA LEU A 16 -3.01 11.53 -7.40
C LEU A 16 -2.27 10.68 -8.44
N MET A 17 -2.83 10.59 -9.64
CA MET A 17 -2.07 10.18 -10.82
C MET A 17 -1.97 11.38 -11.77
N PRO A 18 -0.80 11.63 -12.37
CA PRO A 18 -0.70 12.64 -13.42
C PRO A 18 -1.58 12.26 -14.61
N GLU A 19 -1.91 13.23 -15.45
CA GLU A 19 -2.59 12.97 -16.72
C GLU A 19 -1.73 12.04 -17.60
N CYS A 20 -2.38 11.21 -18.42
CA CYS A 20 -1.69 10.31 -19.33
C CYS A 20 -0.96 11.12 -20.41
N ASP A 21 0.36 10.98 -20.50
CA ASP A 21 1.22 11.71 -21.43
C ASP A 21 1.53 10.94 -22.72
N VAL A 22 0.90 9.77 -22.90
CA VAL A 22 1.03 8.87 -24.05
C VAL A 22 -0.33 8.50 -24.64
N PRO A 23 -0.39 8.00 -25.89
CA PRO A 23 -1.64 7.51 -26.45
C PRO A 23 -2.28 6.42 -25.59
N GLU A 24 -3.57 6.58 -25.30
CA GLU A 24 -4.32 5.60 -24.53
C GLU A 24 -4.46 4.27 -25.29
N TYR A 25 -4.37 3.17 -24.54
CA TYR A 25 -4.55 1.82 -25.06
C TYR A 25 -5.76 1.17 -24.40
N GLN A 26 -6.68 0.65 -25.22
CA GLN A 26 -7.81 -0.14 -24.75
C GLN A 26 -7.46 -1.61 -24.69
N LEU A 27 -7.65 -2.21 -23.52
CA LEU A 27 -7.46 -3.64 -23.33
C LEU A 27 -8.58 -4.42 -24.06
N PRO A 28 -8.25 -5.51 -24.77
CA PRO A 28 -9.24 -6.30 -25.49
C PRO A 28 -10.19 -7.09 -24.57
N GLU A 29 -9.77 -7.39 -23.34
CA GLU A 29 -10.60 -8.00 -22.31
C GLU A 29 -10.47 -7.24 -20.99
N GLU A 30 -11.60 -6.92 -20.38
CA GLU A 30 -11.67 -6.35 -19.04
C GLU A 30 -11.86 -7.46 -17.99
N ARG A 31 -11.46 -7.17 -16.75
CA ARG A 31 -11.71 -8.07 -15.63
C ARG A 31 -13.20 -8.14 -15.33
N SER A 32 -13.69 -9.34 -15.06
CA SER A 32 -15.08 -9.57 -14.64
C SER A 32 -15.38 -9.14 -13.20
N GLU A 33 -14.36 -9.10 -12.34
CA GLU A 33 -14.51 -8.79 -10.92
C GLU A 33 -13.62 -7.61 -10.51
N ALA A 34 -14.14 -6.80 -9.60
CA ALA A 34 -13.39 -5.69 -9.01
C ALA A 34 -12.23 -6.20 -8.17
N LEU A 35 -11.14 -5.43 -8.14
CA LEU A 35 -10.03 -5.74 -7.24
C LEU A 35 -10.43 -5.50 -5.79
N HIS A 36 -10.05 -6.43 -4.91
CA HIS A 36 -10.18 -6.28 -3.47
C HIS A 36 -9.03 -5.39 -2.92
N LEU A 37 -9.06 -4.11 -3.26
CA LEU A 37 -8.11 -3.10 -2.77
C LEU A 37 -8.63 -2.47 -1.46
N PRO A 38 -7.75 -2.01 -0.56
CA PRO A 38 -8.18 -1.29 0.63
C PRO A 38 -8.71 0.09 0.27
N HIS A 39 -9.81 0.49 0.91
CA HIS A 39 -10.43 1.78 0.68
C HIS A 39 -10.03 2.80 1.76
N VAL A 40 -8.82 3.34 1.66
CA VAL A 40 -8.21 4.21 2.67
C VAL A 40 -7.75 5.54 2.10
N SER A 41 -7.74 6.59 2.92
CA SER A 41 -7.08 7.86 2.59
C SER A 41 -5.56 7.77 2.77
N GLU A 42 -4.84 8.71 2.16
CA GLU A 42 -3.39 8.87 2.33
C GLU A 42 -2.97 8.99 3.81
N ASN A 43 -3.75 9.72 4.62
CA ASN A 43 -3.50 9.83 6.05
C ASN A 43 -3.65 8.49 6.78
N GLU A 44 -4.67 7.70 6.44
CA GLU A 44 -4.90 6.38 7.03
C GLU A 44 -3.80 5.41 6.60
N LEU A 45 -3.39 5.45 5.33
CA LEU A 45 -2.28 4.68 4.77
C LEU A 45 -0.97 4.96 5.52
N THR A 46 -0.57 6.24 5.61
CA THR A 46 0.66 6.65 6.27
C THR A 46 0.65 6.30 7.75
N ARG A 47 -0.47 6.53 8.46
CA ARG A 47 -0.60 6.15 9.87
C ARG A 47 -0.49 4.64 10.07
N HIS A 48 -1.10 3.85 9.21
CA HIS A 48 -1.07 2.38 9.29
C HIS A 48 0.36 1.86 9.15
N TYR A 49 1.08 2.26 8.09
CA TYR A 49 2.45 1.78 7.87
C TYR A 49 3.44 2.35 8.89
N THR A 50 3.28 3.60 9.32
CA THR A 50 4.11 4.15 10.41
C THR A 50 3.93 3.36 11.72
N ALA A 51 2.70 2.94 12.03
CA ALA A 51 2.42 2.11 13.19
C ALA A 51 2.99 0.68 13.03
N LEU A 52 2.94 0.10 11.82
CA LEU A 52 3.57 -1.20 11.54
C LEU A 52 5.08 -1.16 11.71
N CYS A 53 5.76 -0.10 11.25
CA CYS A 53 7.20 0.03 11.37
C CYS A 53 7.69 -0.05 12.83
N LYS A 54 6.88 0.41 13.80
CA LYS A 54 7.21 0.29 15.24
C LYS A 54 7.09 -1.13 15.80
N ARG A 55 6.61 -2.09 15.00
CA ARG A 55 6.39 -3.49 15.39
C ARG A 55 7.34 -4.45 14.67
N ILE A 56 8.32 -3.91 13.95
CA ILE A 56 9.41 -4.67 13.32
C ILE A 56 10.73 -4.25 13.95
N HIS A 57 11.75 -5.08 13.77
CA HIS A 57 13.14 -4.77 14.09
C HIS A 57 13.96 -5.01 12.83
N GLY A 58 14.73 -4.02 12.43
CA GLY A 58 15.66 -4.11 11.31
C GLY A 58 17.04 -3.57 11.67
N VAL A 59 17.91 -3.50 10.68
CA VAL A 59 19.30 -3.04 10.83
C VAL A 59 19.39 -1.61 11.39
N ASN A 60 18.37 -0.76 11.15
CA ASN A 60 18.31 0.60 11.68
C ASN A 60 17.92 0.67 13.17
N ASP A 61 17.38 -0.41 13.73
CA ASP A 61 16.90 -0.45 15.12
C ASP A 61 17.95 -0.97 16.10
N GLY A 62 19.10 -1.46 15.61
CA GLY A 62 20.20 -1.93 16.44
C GLY A 62 21.05 -3.03 15.80
N PHE A 63 21.81 -3.73 16.65
CA PHE A 63 22.68 -4.82 16.23
C PHE A 63 21.88 -5.98 15.62
N TYR A 64 22.25 -6.40 14.40
CA TYR A 64 21.52 -7.40 13.62
C TYR A 64 22.44 -8.56 13.14
N PRO A 65 22.93 -9.43 14.06
CA PRO A 65 23.98 -10.41 13.77
C PRO A 65 23.48 -11.69 13.08
N LEU A 66 22.98 -11.56 11.85
CA LEU A 66 22.61 -12.72 11.05
C LEU A 66 23.77 -13.14 10.13
N GLY A 67 24.29 -14.35 10.35
CA GLY A 67 25.39 -14.90 9.55
C GLY A 67 24.99 -15.14 8.10
N SER A 68 25.93 -14.92 7.16
CA SER A 68 25.71 -15.04 5.71
C SER A 68 24.69 -14.08 5.09
N CYS A 69 24.20 -13.09 5.84
CA CYS A 69 23.21 -12.12 5.35
C CYS A 69 23.81 -10.77 4.92
N THR A 70 25.04 -10.46 5.36
CA THR A 70 25.73 -9.16 5.25
C THR A 70 24.83 -7.96 5.47
#